data_AF-A0A6I4ZD76-F1
#
_entry.id   AF-A0A6I4ZD76-F1
#
_cell.length_a   1.000
_cell.length_b   1.000
_cell.length_c   1.000
_cell.angle_alpha   90.00
_cell.angle_beta   90.00
_cell.angle_gamma   90.00
#
_symmetry.space_group_name_H-M   'P 1'
#
loop_
_entity.id
_entity.type
_entity.pdbx_description
1 polymer ?
#
loop_
_entity_poly.entity_id
_entity_poly.type
_entity_poly.pdbx_seq_one_letter_code
_entity_poly.pdbx_strand_id
1 'polypeptide(L)'
;MAATSDGGHGVAELNGGQIIARQLKAAGIDTAFGVVAGPMIEVMAAMEREGITVVNCRHEVSAGFAASAWGWARGKPGVLVVGSGPALTNAVTPMYVATESAMPLVVLGG
;
A
#
# COMPACT_ATOMS: atom_id res chain seq x y z
N MET A 1 35.40 24.25 -23.60
CA MET A 1 35.57 23.11 -22.67
C MET A 1 34.39 22.19 -22.89
N ALA A 2 34.63 21.05 -23.55
CA ALA A 2 33.60 20.13 -24.01
C ALA A 2 33.15 19.17 -22.90
N ALA A 3 31.83 18.90 -22.91
CA ALA A 3 31.07 17.67 -22.60
C ALA A 3 31.44 16.76 -21.41
N THR A 4 30.43 16.47 -20.58
CA THR A 4 29.98 15.11 -20.20
C THR A 4 28.45 15.18 -19.95
N SER A 5 27.60 14.80 -20.90
CA SER A 5 27.12 13.43 -21.22
C SER A 5 25.78 13.12 -20.56
N ASP A 6 24.75 13.18 -21.41
CA ASP A 6 23.53 12.36 -21.46
C ASP A 6 23.31 11.32 -20.34
N GLY A 7 22.23 11.50 -19.58
CA GLY A 7 21.68 10.52 -18.65
C GLY A 7 20.22 10.27 -18.99
N GLY A 8 19.97 9.58 -20.10
CA GLY A 8 18.62 9.21 -20.52
C GLY A 8 17.91 8.34 -19.48
N HIS A 9 16.83 8.85 -18.91
CA HIS A 9 15.85 8.02 -18.20
C HIS A 9 14.78 7.58 -19.22
N GLY A 10 15.12 6.53 -19.97
CA GLY A 10 14.13 5.78 -20.74
C GLY A 10 13.14 5.12 -19.78
N VAL A 11 11.84 5.32 -20.05
CA VAL A 11 10.67 5.16 -19.17
C VAL A 11 10.50 6.39 -18.26
N ALA A 12 9.49 7.22 -18.53
CA ALA A 12 9.13 8.41 -17.77
C ALA A 12 9.33 8.21 -16.26
N GLU A 13 10.06 9.10 -15.58
CA GLU A 13 10.42 8.97 -14.15
C GLU A 13 9.22 8.51 -13.32
N LEU A 14 9.24 7.25 -12.88
CA LEU A 14 8.22 6.69 -12.01
C LEU A 14 8.58 7.01 -10.56
N ASN A 15 7.66 7.63 -9.83
CA ASN A 15 7.81 7.83 -8.40
C ASN A 15 7.58 6.51 -7.63
N GLY A 16 8.06 6.44 -6.38
CA GLY A 16 7.96 5.22 -5.57
C GLY A 16 6.52 4.70 -5.39
N GLY A 17 5.54 5.61 -5.27
CA GLY A 17 4.13 5.24 -5.17
C GLY A 17 3.60 4.55 -6.42
N GLN A 18 3.99 5.03 -7.60
CA GLN A 18 3.67 4.39 -8.88
C GLN A 18 4.30 3.00 -9.00
N ILE A 19 5.54 2.85 -8.54
CA ILE A 19 6.22 1.54 -8.53
C ILE A 19 5.44 0.57 -7.62
N ILE A 20 5.11 0.97 -6.40
CA ILE A 20 4.33 0.15 -5.45
C ILE A 20 2.98 -0.26 -6.06
N ALA A 21 2.22 0.70 -6.58
CA ALA A 21 0.90 0.44 -7.15
C ALA A 21 0.95 -0.56 -8.32
N ARG A 22 1.93 -0.40 -9.23
CA ARG A 22 2.13 -1.33 -10.36
C ARG A 22 2.49 -2.73 -9.91
N GLN A 23 3.38 -2.85 -8.91
CA GLN A 23 3.77 -4.17 -8.39
C GLN A 23 2.59 -4.86 -7.69
N LEU A 24 1.79 -4.12 -6.92
CA LEU A 24 0.57 -4.67 -6.30
C LEU A 24 -0.43 -5.13 -7.37
N LYS A 25 -0.64 -4.31 -8.42
CA LYS A 25 -1.51 -4.68 -9.54
C LYS A 25 -1.02 -5.93 -10.27
N ALA A 26 0.29 -6.01 -10.54
CA ALA A 26 0.93 -7.17 -11.16
C ALA A 26 0.82 -8.44 -10.29
N ALA A 27 0.85 -8.29 -8.96
CA ALA A 27 0.58 -9.36 -8.00
C ALA A 27 -0.91 -9.74 -7.92
N GLY A 28 -1.77 -9.12 -8.73
CA GLY A 28 -3.20 -9.38 -8.77
C GLY A 28 -3.98 -8.75 -7.62
N ILE A 29 -3.40 -7.80 -6.88
CA ILE A 29 -4.13 -7.03 -5.87
C ILE A 29 -4.99 -5.98 -6.58
N ASP A 30 -6.27 -5.91 -6.21
CA ASP A 30 -7.25 -4.98 -6.77
C ASP A 30 -7.93 -4.11 -5.71
N THR A 31 -7.64 -4.35 -4.43
CA THR A 31 -8.23 -3.64 -3.29
C THR A 31 -7.18 -3.42 -2.21
N ALA A 32 -7.12 -2.22 -1.66
CA ALA A 32 -6.30 -1.85 -0.51
C ALA A 32 -7.17 -1.11 0.51
N PHE A 33 -6.78 -1.15 1.78
CA PHE A 33 -7.49 -0.50 2.89
C PHE A 33 -6.54 0.45 3.62
N GLY A 34 -7.05 1.52 4.19
CA GLY A 34 -6.20 2.43 4.93
C GLY A 34 -6.92 3.65 5.46
N VAL A 35 -6.16 4.52 6.11
CA VAL A 35 -6.59 5.88 6.45
C VAL A 35 -5.70 6.83 5.67
N VAL A 36 -6.30 7.76 4.93
CA VAL A 36 -5.53 8.75 4.16
C VAL A 36 -4.65 9.57 5.10
N ALA A 37 -3.34 9.51 4.88
CA ALA A 37 -2.34 10.22 5.66
C ALA A 37 -1.26 10.81 4.73
N GLY A 38 -0.78 12.01 5.05
CA GLY A 38 0.15 12.81 4.22
C GLY A 38 1.27 12.01 3.55
N PRO A 39 2.10 11.26 4.29
CA PRO A 39 3.22 10.51 3.73
C PRO A 39 2.84 9.45 2.67
N MET A 40 1.60 8.95 2.69
CA MET A 40 1.14 7.86 1.84
C MET A 40 0.16 8.29 0.73
N ILE A 41 -0.09 9.60 0.57
CA ILE A 41 -1.03 10.13 -0.43
C ILE A 41 -0.63 9.70 -1.85
N GLU A 42 0.65 9.83 -2.21
CA GLU A 42 1.14 9.47 -3.55
C GLU A 42 0.96 7.97 -3.86
N VAL A 43 1.10 7.11 -2.84
CA VAL A 43 0.90 5.66 -2.98
C VAL A 43 -0.57 5.36 -3.22
N MET A 44 -1.48 5.93 -2.42
CA MET A 44 -2.93 5.71 -2.57
C MET A 44 -3.45 6.27 -3.89
N ALA A 45 -3.01 7.47 -4.29
CA ALA A 45 -3.37 8.05 -5.58
C ALA A 45 -2.81 7.24 -6.76
N ALA A 46 -1.62 6.65 -6.61
CA ALA A 46 -1.09 5.73 -7.62
C ALA A 46 -1.88 4.42 -7.70
N MET A 47 -2.31 3.85 -6.56
CA MET A 47 -3.16 2.67 -6.51
C MET A 47 -4.47 2.89 -7.29
N GLU A 48 -5.17 4.01 -7.04
CA GLU A 48 -6.40 4.35 -7.76
C GLU A 48 -6.17 4.48 -9.27
N ARG A 49 -5.07 5.13 -9.68
CA ARG A 49 -4.71 5.26 -11.11
C ARG A 49 -4.40 3.92 -11.78
N GLU A 50 -3.83 2.96 -11.06
CA GLU A 50 -3.57 1.59 -11.53
C GLU A 50 -4.82 0.68 -11.41
N GLY A 51 -5.98 1.24 -11.04
CA GLY A 51 -7.24 0.52 -10.93
C GLY A 51 -7.29 -0.43 -9.73
N ILE A 52 -6.65 -0.04 -8.62
CA ILE A 52 -6.79 -0.66 -7.30
C ILE A 52 -7.78 0.20 -6.50
N THR A 53 -8.83 -0.41 -5.97
CA THR A 53 -9.81 0.26 -5.12
C THR A 53 -9.19 0.56 -3.77
N VAL A 54 -9.13 1.82 -3.37
CA VAL A 54 -8.69 2.23 -2.02
C VAL A 54 -9.91 2.42 -1.13
N VAL A 55 -10.12 1.49 -0.20
CA VAL A 55 -11.16 1.58 0.81
C VAL A 55 -10.67 2.44 1.97
N ASN A 56 -11.10 3.69 1.99
CA ASN A 56 -10.76 4.61 3.07
C ASN A 56 -11.58 4.30 4.33
N CYS A 57 -10.89 4.07 5.43
CA CYS A 57 -11.46 3.80 6.75
C CYS A 57 -11.32 5.04 7.66
N ARG A 58 -11.89 4.95 8.86
CA ARG A 58 -11.77 6.01 9.89
C ARG A 58 -10.73 5.71 10.96
N HIS A 59 -10.23 4.49 11.02
CA HIS A 59 -9.25 4.04 12.00
C HIS A 59 -8.41 2.90 11.41
N GLU A 60 -7.11 2.91 11.65
CA GLU A 60 -6.16 1.96 11.06
C GLU A 60 -6.37 0.53 11.57
N VAL A 61 -6.77 0.37 12.84
CA VAL A 61 -7.17 -0.93 13.41
C VAL A 61 -8.28 -1.58 12.58
N SER A 62 -9.37 -0.85 12.29
CA SER A 62 -10.47 -1.38 11.49
C SER A 62 -10.06 -1.65 10.04
N ALA A 63 -9.22 -0.77 9.47
CA ALA A 63 -8.66 -0.98 8.14
C ALA A 63 -7.82 -2.25 8.06
N GLY A 64 -6.98 -2.50 9.07
CA GLY A 64 -6.13 -3.69 9.13
C GLY A 64 -6.93 -4.98 9.23
N PHE A 65 -7.94 -5.03 10.09
CA PHE A 65 -8.83 -6.20 10.16
C PHE A 65 -9.59 -6.43 8.83
N ALA A 66 -10.07 -5.35 8.20
CA ALA A 66 -10.73 -5.46 6.90
C ALA A 66 -9.78 -5.96 5.81
N ALA A 67 -8.54 -5.47 5.78
CA ALA A 67 -7.51 -5.91 4.84
C ALA A 67 -7.18 -7.40 5.02
N SER A 68 -6.94 -7.84 6.26
CA SER A 68 -6.68 -9.25 6.56
C SER A 68 -7.83 -10.14 6.11
N ALA A 69 -9.06 -9.79 6.50
CA ALA A 69 -10.27 -10.55 6.14
C ALA A 69 -10.47 -10.63 4.63
N TRP A 70 -10.30 -9.51 3.93
CA TRP A 70 -10.40 -9.46 2.48
C TRP A 70 -9.35 -10.35 1.81
N GLY A 71 -8.09 -10.25 2.23
CA GLY A 71 -6.99 -11.04 1.67
C GLY A 71 -7.22 -12.53 1.85
N TRP A 72 -7.52 -12.94 3.08
CA TRP A 72 -7.83 -14.32 3.41
C TRP A 72 -8.99 -14.88 2.57
N ALA A 73 -10.11 -14.15 2.47
CA ALA A 73 -11.27 -14.58 1.69
C ALA A 73 -10.99 -14.69 0.18
N ARG A 74 -9.97 -13.99 -0.33
CA ARG A 74 -9.59 -13.97 -1.75
C ARG A 74 -8.39 -14.86 -2.08
N GLY A 75 -7.77 -15.49 -1.07
CA GLY A 75 -6.52 -16.24 -1.25
C GLY A 75 -5.36 -15.36 -1.73
N LYS A 76 -5.35 -14.08 -1.35
CA LYS A 76 -4.31 -13.08 -1.70
C LYS A 76 -3.85 -12.34 -0.45
N PRO A 77 -2.65 -11.75 -0.42
CA PRO A 77 -2.29 -10.84 0.67
C PRO A 77 -3.24 -9.64 0.74
N GLY A 78 -3.79 -9.36 1.92
CA GLY A 78 -4.48 -8.10 2.19
C GLY A 78 -3.47 -6.96 2.20
N VAL A 79 -3.86 -5.77 1.71
CA VAL A 79 -2.99 -4.59 1.72
C VAL A 79 -3.57 -3.52 2.64
N LEU A 80 -2.80 -3.17 3.66
CA LEU A 80 -3.07 -2.06 4.58
C LEU A 80 -2.07 -0.92 4.31
N VAL A 81 -2.58 0.29 4.11
CA VAL A 81 -1.79 1.52 3.94
C VAL A 81 -2.03 2.45 5.13
N VAL A 82 -0.97 2.83 5.83
CA VAL A 82 -1.04 3.68 7.03
C VAL A 82 0.04 4.75 7.00
N GLY A 83 -0.25 5.92 7.58
CA GLY A 83 0.75 6.97 7.76
C GLY A 83 1.84 6.61 8.78
N SER A 84 2.74 7.56 9.03
CA SER A 84 3.76 7.44 10.06
C SER A 84 3.21 7.64 11.47
N GLY A 85 4.01 7.29 12.49
CA GLY A 85 3.71 7.55 13.89
C GLY A 85 2.47 6.80 14.40
N PRO A 86 1.43 7.50 14.91
CA PRO A 86 0.28 6.85 15.57
C PRO A 86 -0.47 5.91 14.63
N ALA A 87 -0.51 6.22 13.33
CA ALA A 87 -1.20 5.39 12.34
C ALA A 87 -0.53 4.01 12.20
N LEU A 88 0.80 3.95 12.13
CA LEU A 88 1.54 2.69 12.11
C LEU A 88 1.40 1.92 13.43
N THR A 89 1.46 2.61 14.58
CA THR A 89 1.28 1.93 15.87
C THR A 89 -0.13 1.36 16.04
N ASN A 90 -1.15 2.01 15.48
CA ASN A 90 -2.52 1.49 15.45
C ASN A 90 -2.63 0.20 14.59
N ALA A 91 -1.75 -0.01 13.61
CA ALA A 91 -1.72 -1.23 12.82
C ALA A 91 -1.13 -2.44 13.57
N VAL A 92 -0.45 -2.26 14.71
CA VAL A 92 0.20 -3.37 15.45
C VAL A 92 -0.81 -4.43 15.90
N THR A 93 -1.98 -4.01 16.37
CA THR A 93 -3.04 -4.94 16.81
C THR A 93 -3.53 -5.84 15.66
N PRO A 94 -4.00 -5.30 14.51
CA PRO A 94 -4.41 -6.16 13.39
C PRO A 94 -3.24 -6.94 12.78
N MET A 95 -2.00 -6.42 12.80
CA MET A 95 -0.81 -7.19 12.37
C MET A 95 -0.62 -8.44 13.21
N TYR A 96 -0.65 -8.32 14.54
CA TYR A 96 -0.51 -9.46 15.45
C TYR A 96 -1.61 -10.49 15.21
N VAL A 97 -2.87 -10.05 15.13
CA VAL A 97 -4.01 -10.95 14.88
C VAL A 97 -3.89 -11.64 13.52
N ALA A 98 -3.44 -10.94 12.48
CA ALA A 98 -3.23 -11.51 11.16
C ALA A 98 -2.14 -12.61 11.19
N THR A 99 -1.04 -12.38 11.91
CA THR A 99 0.00 -13.39 12.12
C THR A 99 -0.53 -14.63 12.84
N GLU A 100 -1.19 -14.46 13.98
CA GLU A 100 -1.73 -15.58 14.77
C GLU A 100 -2.82 -16.35 14.02
N SER A 101 -3.60 -15.65 13.19
CA SER A 101 -4.69 -16.25 12.41
C SER A 101 -4.27 -16.77 11.03
N ALA A 102 -2.97 -16.73 10.72
CA ALA A 102 -2.42 -17.08 9.40
C ALA A 102 -3.12 -16.36 8.22
N MET A 103 -3.50 -15.10 8.42
CA MET A 103 -4.12 -14.26 7.41
C MET A 103 -3.03 -13.40 6.74
N PRO A 104 -2.75 -13.59 5.45
CA PRO A 104 -1.65 -12.88 4.80
C PRO A 104 -1.98 -11.38 4.72
N LEU A 105 -1.13 -10.54 5.32
CA LEU A 105 -1.28 -9.09 5.38
C LEU A 105 0.05 -8.41 5.04
N VAL A 106 0.00 -7.45 4.12
CA VAL A 106 1.09 -6.52 3.80
C VAL A 106 0.72 -5.15 4.35
N VAL A 107 1.58 -4.59 5.19
CA VAL A 107 1.40 -3.25 5.77
C VAL A 107 2.42 -2.31 5.15
N LEU A 108 1.92 -1.26 4.50
CA LEU A 108 2.70 -0.15 3.95
C LEU A 108 2.59 1.03 4.90
N GLY A 109 3.62 1.23 5.72
CA GLY A 109 3.77 2.37 6.62
C GLY A 109 4.58 3.50 5.99
N GLY A 110 4.13 4.73 6.21
CA GLY A 110 4.85 5.95 5.81
C GLY A 110 5.87 6.46 6.81
#